data_AF-A0AA38TYT3-F1
#
_entry.id   AF-A0AA38TYT3-F1
#
_cell.length_a   1.000
_cell.length_b   1.000
_cell.length_c   1.000
_cell.angle_alpha   90.00
_cell.angle_beta   90.00
_cell.angle_gamma   90.00
#
_symmetry.space_group_name_H-M   'P 1'
#
loop_
_entity.id
_entity.type
_entity.pdbx_description
1 polymer ?
#
loop_
_entity_poly.entity_id
_entity_poly.type
_entity_poly.pdbx_seq_one_letter_code
_entity_poly.pdbx_strand_id
1 'polypeptide(L)'
;MRDFAQSYWKKGNWKGASSWTGDNASRLMINYVTFLQQSEDRGEVDDIFGKVVSRSLNRWTILQYLTQGYDDFGWTTFCLLDLLHYTYQYENRYPESYIVDRLPLLRRRFAFRAAFLHDIMQDSWSLEFCGGGAEWKIRGRKLSLWPSVDLGGVYKNSITNHLYSANNAQIFNASLERPRPAEITEVSLYYIRWFWKLIRPGLGWPRSTVRPFDFADTDLIRRARQGLDWMAGAQLLTNDSLYMDGQRLRFVQNDPTKRLELTCDATVHGLFTYNQVAGIRARRHLSRASGDTTSIKLGHQEIENLIRATYSGRLGSHGILEDACDRFGNCTQDMQVFKGLPPLDIKNFCEPVDWLDKDFQAEHLKNCTKYRSWVEVNAKAALATVDGSGRFGGYWGSDSLSNSSLKQTRSIETQVAGLAILLTSSWFSQNFH
;
A
#
# COMPACT_ATOMS: atom_id res chain seq x y z
N MET A 1 -19.09 -12.34 5.41
CA MET A 1 -18.32 -11.89 4.23
C MET A 1 -19.23 -11.53 3.07
N ARG A 2 -20.11 -12.44 2.62
CA ARG A 2 -21.13 -12.17 1.59
C ARG A 2 -21.99 -10.93 1.88
N ASP A 3 -22.53 -10.79 3.09
CA ASP A 3 -23.33 -9.61 3.49
C ASP A 3 -22.55 -8.31 3.38
N PHE A 4 -21.25 -8.33 3.71
CA PHE A 4 -20.40 -7.19 3.47
C PHE A 4 -20.23 -6.91 1.99
N ALA A 5 -19.84 -7.90 1.18
CA ALA A 5 -19.62 -7.70 -0.25
C ALA A 5 -20.85 -7.06 -0.90
N GLN A 6 -22.05 -7.49 -0.51
CA GLN A 6 -23.30 -6.89 -0.94
C GLN A 6 -23.53 -5.47 -0.38
N SER A 7 -23.22 -5.23 0.90
CA SER A 7 -23.35 -3.91 1.53
C SER A 7 -22.36 -2.88 1.00
N TYR A 8 -21.14 -3.31 0.67
CA TYR A 8 -20.02 -2.49 0.24
C TYR A 8 -20.34 -1.76 -1.06
N TRP A 9 -21.01 -2.44 -1.99
CA TRP A 9 -21.37 -1.86 -3.29
C TRP A 9 -22.62 -0.97 -3.26
N LYS A 10 -23.30 -0.81 -2.11
CA LYS A 10 -24.46 0.09 -2.00
C LYS A 10 -23.97 1.54 -2.17
N LYS A 11 -24.53 2.27 -3.15
CA LYS A 11 -24.13 3.64 -3.58
C LYS A 11 -23.90 4.63 -2.42
N GLY A 12 -24.65 4.52 -1.32
CA GLY A 12 -24.52 5.40 -0.14
C GLY A 12 -23.22 5.22 0.65
N ASN A 13 -22.64 4.02 0.66
CA ASN A 13 -21.47 3.68 1.48
C ASN A 13 -20.14 4.20 0.90
N TRP A 14 -20.19 4.72 -0.33
CA TRP A 14 -19.03 5.29 -1.04
C TRP A 14 -18.97 6.81 -1.00
N LYS A 15 -20.07 7.47 -0.60
CA LYS A 15 -20.09 8.92 -0.43
C LYS A 15 -19.16 9.26 0.72
N GLY A 16 -18.02 9.87 0.40
CA GLY A 16 -17.02 10.32 1.37
C GLY A 16 -15.76 9.47 1.45
N ALA A 17 -15.72 8.24 0.91
CA ALA A 17 -14.51 7.39 0.96
C ALA A 17 -13.30 8.11 0.36
N SER A 18 -12.18 8.17 1.10
CA SER A 18 -10.94 8.73 0.57
C SER A 18 -10.48 7.93 -0.67
N SER A 19 -9.71 8.59 -1.52
CA SER A 19 -9.21 8.07 -2.79
C SER A 19 -8.59 6.69 -2.65
N TRP A 20 -7.55 6.64 -1.81
CA TRP A 20 -6.69 5.50 -1.58
C TRP A 20 -7.34 4.46 -0.66
N THR A 21 -8.22 4.84 0.29
CA THR A 21 -9.11 3.88 0.98
C THR A 21 -9.91 3.10 -0.04
N GLY A 22 -10.44 3.81 -1.04
CA GLY A 22 -11.14 3.24 -2.15
C GLY A 22 -10.39 2.18 -2.94
N ASP A 23 -9.08 2.40 -3.12
CA ASP A 23 -8.21 1.48 -3.84
C ASP A 23 -7.80 0.30 -2.97
N ASN A 24 -7.51 0.50 -1.68
CA ASN A 24 -7.28 -0.58 -0.73
C ASN A 24 -8.52 -1.47 -0.56
N ALA A 25 -9.69 -0.87 -0.58
CA ALA A 25 -10.94 -1.60 -0.54
C ALA A 25 -11.18 -2.42 -1.83
N SER A 26 -10.82 -1.88 -3.00
CA SER A 26 -10.78 -2.66 -4.25
C SER A 26 -9.83 -3.85 -4.15
N ARG A 27 -8.62 -3.67 -3.60
CA ARG A 27 -7.62 -4.73 -3.38
C ARG A 27 -8.12 -5.81 -2.43
N LEU A 28 -8.79 -5.40 -1.36
CA LEU A 28 -9.47 -6.31 -0.44
C LEU A 28 -10.51 -7.17 -1.17
N MET A 29 -11.34 -6.55 -2.02
CA MET A 29 -12.34 -7.28 -2.80
C MET A 29 -11.70 -8.25 -3.78
N ILE A 30 -10.54 -7.95 -4.37
CA ILE A 30 -9.80 -8.91 -5.20
C ILE A 30 -9.36 -10.13 -4.39
N ASN A 31 -8.80 -9.93 -3.18
CA ASN A 31 -8.48 -11.06 -2.30
C ASN A 31 -9.73 -11.88 -1.92
N TYR A 32 -10.87 -11.23 -1.67
CA TYR A 32 -12.14 -11.91 -1.41
C TYR A 32 -12.62 -12.71 -2.62
N VAL A 33 -12.50 -12.17 -3.84
CA VAL A 33 -12.92 -12.88 -5.04
C VAL A 33 -12.02 -14.08 -5.31
N THR A 34 -10.70 -13.96 -5.12
CA THR A 34 -9.79 -15.12 -5.19
C THR A 34 -10.19 -16.22 -4.20
N PHE A 35 -10.65 -15.84 -3.01
CA PHE A 35 -11.21 -16.80 -2.04
C PHE A 35 -12.52 -17.44 -2.54
N LEU A 36 -13.48 -16.65 -3.06
CA LEU A 36 -14.74 -17.17 -3.61
C LEU A 36 -14.55 -18.10 -4.83
N GLN A 37 -13.50 -17.89 -5.62
CA GLN A 37 -13.18 -18.79 -6.74
C GLN A 37 -12.87 -20.22 -6.28
N GLN A 38 -12.46 -20.40 -5.02
CA GLN A 38 -12.28 -21.71 -4.41
C GLN A 38 -13.62 -22.34 -3.98
N SER A 39 -14.67 -21.54 -3.77
CA SER A 39 -16.01 -22.00 -3.37
C SER A 39 -17.02 -22.10 -4.53
N GLU A 40 -16.56 -21.99 -5.79
CA GLU A 40 -17.31 -22.18 -7.05
C GLU A 40 -18.47 -21.19 -7.36
N ASP A 41 -18.60 -20.06 -6.65
CA ASP A 41 -19.65 -19.06 -6.91
C ASP A 41 -19.28 -18.07 -8.04
N ARG A 42 -19.36 -18.52 -9.30
CA ARG A 42 -18.94 -17.73 -10.48
C ARG A 42 -19.75 -16.44 -10.65
N GLY A 43 -21.06 -16.48 -10.38
CA GLY A 43 -21.92 -15.30 -10.57
C GLY A 43 -21.56 -14.16 -9.61
N GLU A 44 -21.29 -14.47 -8.33
CA GLU A 44 -20.83 -13.50 -7.34
C GLU A 44 -19.43 -12.96 -7.69
N VAL A 45 -18.53 -13.85 -8.15
CA VAL A 45 -17.17 -13.50 -8.61
C VAL A 45 -17.21 -12.47 -9.75
N ASP A 46 -18.01 -12.71 -10.78
CA ASP A 46 -18.11 -11.86 -11.98
C ASP A 46 -18.70 -10.48 -11.67
N ASP A 47 -19.73 -10.43 -10.84
CA ASP A 47 -20.37 -9.19 -10.38
C ASP A 47 -19.40 -8.32 -9.57
N ILE A 48 -18.70 -8.92 -8.58
CA ILE A 48 -17.73 -8.19 -7.77
C ILE A 48 -16.57 -7.71 -8.63
N PHE A 49 -16.02 -8.57 -9.49
CA PHE A 49 -14.92 -8.20 -10.38
C PHE A 49 -15.32 -7.02 -11.27
N GLY A 50 -16.48 -7.07 -11.93
CA GLY A 50 -16.99 -5.98 -12.76
C GLY A 50 -17.11 -4.65 -12.01
N LYS A 51 -17.55 -4.68 -10.75
CA LYS A 51 -17.65 -3.50 -9.88
C LYS A 51 -16.28 -2.93 -9.49
N VAL A 52 -15.31 -3.80 -9.17
CA VAL A 52 -13.92 -3.37 -8.92
C VAL A 52 -13.32 -2.74 -10.17
N VAL A 53 -13.46 -3.37 -11.34
CA VAL A 53 -12.94 -2.83 -12.61
C VAL A 53 -13.55 -1.46 -12.93
N SER A 54 -14.87 -1.33 -12.83
CA SER A 54 -15.56 -0.06 -13.11
C SER A 54 -15.05 1.05 -12.19
N ARG A 55 -14.84 0.75 -10.90
CA ARG A 55 -14.29 1.69 -9.94
C ARG A 55 -12.86 2.10 -10.29
N SER A 56 -11.98 1.13 -10.47
CA SER A 56 -10.54 1.37 -10.65
C SER A 56 -10.23 2.09 -11.97
N LEU A 57 -11.07 1.92 -13.01
CA LEU A 57 -10.86 2.59 -14.30
C LEU A 57 -11.62 3.92 -14.45
N ASN A 58 -12.83 4.09 -13.88
CA ASN A 58 -13.68 5.24 -14.21
C ASN A 58 -13.66 6.38 -13.18
N ARG A 59 -13.03 6.23 -12.00
CA ARG A 59 -13.19 7.22 -10.91
C ARG A 59 -12.28 8.46 -11.02
N TRP A 60 -11.14 8.38 -11.69
CA TRP A 60 -10.15 9.46 -11.66
C TRP A 60 -9.85 10.05 -13.04
N THR A 61 -9.93 11.37 -13.12
CA THR A 61 -9.33 12.14 -14.21
C THR A 61 -7.86 12.47 -13.87
N ILE A 62 -7.03 12.68 -14.90
CA ILE A 62 -5.62 13.10 -14.73
C ILE A 62 -5.50 14.38 -13.88
N LEU A 63 -6.50 15.28 -13.95
CA LEU A 63 -6.52 16.53 -13.18
C LEU A 63 -6.70 16.31 -11.68
N GLN A 64 -7.51 15.33 -11.27
CA GLN A 64 -7.72 15.02 -9.86
C GLN A 64 -6.45 14.45 -9.20
N TYR A 65 -5.56 13.86 -9.98
CA TYR A 65 -4.27 13.36 -9.52
C TYR A 65 -3.27 14.48 -9.18
N LEU A 66 -3.40 15.68 -9.77
CA LEU A 66 -2.46 16.79 -9.54
C LEU A 66 -2.55 17.41 -8.14
N THR A 67 -3.59 17.10 -7.38
CA THR A 67 -3.81 17.63 -6.02
C THR A 67 -3.52 16.62 -4.91
N GLN A 68 -3.12 15.40 -5.27
CA GLN A 68 -2.92 14.28 -4.34
C GLN A 68 -1.45 14.15 -3.90
N GLY A 69 -1.22 13.36 -2.84
CA GLY A 69 0.12 12.98 -2.42
C GLY A 69 0.71 11.90 -3.32
N TYR A 70 2.02 11.72 -3.24
CA TYR A 70 2.70 10.66 -3.99
C TYR A 70 2.28 9.26 -3.51
N ASP A 71 1.97 9.12 -2.23
CA ASP A 71 1.40 7.92 -1.64
C ASP A 71 0.07 7.49 -2.27
N ASP A 72 -0.82 8.43 -2.63
CA ASP A 72 -2.06 8.11 -3.35
C ASP A 72 -1.79 7.39 -4.68
N PHE A 73 -0.78 7.84 -5.44
CA PHE A 73 -0.38 7.17 -6.69
C PHE A 73 0.20 5.79 -6.43
N GLY A 74 0.99 5.64 -5.37
CA GLY A 74 1.58 4.37 -4.95
C GLY A 74 0.52 3.33 -4.60
N TRP A 75 -0.50 3.70 -3.83
CA TRP A 75 -1.63 2.82 -3.50
C TRP A 75 -2.47 2.45 -4.72
N THR A 76 -2.74 3.42 -5.60
CA THR A 76 -3.51 3.17 -6.82
C THR A 76 -2.76 2.19 -7.74
N THR A 77 -1.45 2.38 -7.90
CA THR A 77 -0.61 1.51 -8.74
C THR A 77 -0.66 0.07 -8.25
N PHE A 78 -0.58 -0.17 -6.94
CA PHE A 78 -0.76 -1.51 -6.36
C PHE A 78 -2.10 -2.13 -6.70
N CYS A 79 -3.18 -1.36 -6.57
CA CYS A 79 -4.52 -1.84 -6.91
C CYS A 79 -4.59 -2.29 -8.37
N LEU A 80 -3.99 -1.52 -9.28
CA LEU A 80 -3.98 -1.84 -10.71
C LEU A 80 -3.10 -3.06 -11.04
N LEU A 81 -1.96 -3.23 -10.36
CA LEU A 81 -1.09 -4.40 -10.55
C LEU A 81 -1.71 -5.66 -9.95
N ASP A 82 -2.36 -5.58 -8.79
CA ASP A 82 -3.10 -6.70 -8.20
C ASP A 82 -4.27 -7.11 -9.12
N LEU A 83 -4.98 -6.13 -9.71
CA LEU A 83 -6.02 -6.37 -10.71
C LEU A 83 -5.48 -7.03 -11.98
N LEU A 84 -4.35 -6.55 -12.48
CA LEU A 84 -3.68 -7.14 -13.64
C LEU A 84 -3.33 -8.61 -13.37
N HIS A 85 -2.69 -8.91 -12.24
CA HIS A 85 -2.35 -10.27 -11.83
C HIS A 85 -3.61 -11.15 -11.72
N TYR A 86 -4.66 -10.64 -11.07
CA TYR A 86 -5.93 -11.35 -10.93
C TYR A 86 -6.55 -11.72 -12.29
N THR A 87 -6.42 -10.87 -13.32
CA THR A 87 -6.94 -11.22 -14.66
C THR A 87 -6.30 -12.47 -15.25
N TYR A 88 -5.03 -12.76 -14.94
CA TYR A 88 -4.36 -13.97 -15.41
C TYR A 88 -4.83 -15.20 -14.63
N GLN A 89 -5.00 -15.07 -13.31
CA GLN A 89 -5.58 -16.13 -12.48
C GLN A 89 -7.00 -16.48 -12.94
N TYR A 90 -7.80 -15.46 -13.23
CA TYR A 90 -9.17 -15.63 -13.72
C TYR A 90 -9.22 -16.37 -15.06
N GLU A 91 -8.42 -15.96 -16.05
CA GLU A 91 -8.36 -16.62 -17.36
C GLU A 91 -7.96 -18.09 -17.25
N ASN A 92 -6.96 -18.40 -16.41
CA ASN A 92 -6.51 -19.77 -16.19
C ASN A 92 -7.59 -20.65 -15.55
N ARG A 93 -8.44 -20.09 -14.67
CA ARG A 93 -9.47 -20.84 -13.96
C ARG A 93 -10.79 -20.93 -14.72
N TYR A 94 -11.15 -19.91 -15.50
CA TYR A 94 -12.39 -19.85 -16.26
C TYR A 94 -12.14 -19.50 -17.73
N PRO A 95 -11.41 -20.34 -18.49
CA PRO A 95 -11.06 -20.04 -19.88
C PRO A 95 -12.28 -19.85 -20.79
N GLU A 96 -13.41 -20.48 -20.46
CA GLU A 96 -14.67 -20.42 -21.22
C GLU A 96 -15.59 -19.26 -20.80
N SER A 97 -15.16 -18.39 -19.87
CA SER A 97 -16.00 -17.27 -19.44
C SER A 97 -16.04 -16.17 -20.50
N TYR A 98 -17.21 -15.61 -20.77
CA TYR A 98 -17.38 -14.44 -21.65
C TYR A 98 -16.58 -13.20 -21.19
N ILE A 99 -16.14 -13.17 -19.92
CA ILE A 99 -15.26 -12.11 -19.41
C ILE A 99 -13.86 -12.21 -20.03
N VAL A 100 -13.41 -13.42 -20.39
CA VAL A 100 -12.09 -13.68 -20.99
C VAL A 100 -11.87 -12.83 -22.24
N ASP A 101 -12.90 -12.67 -23.08
CA ASP A 101 -12.85 -11.81 -24.27
C ASP A 101 -12.51 -10.34 -23.97
N ARG A 102 -12.83 -9.87 -22.76
CA ARG A 102 -12.55 -8.50 -22.32
C ARG A 102 -11.19 -8.35 -21.64
N LEU A 103 -10.58 -9.45 -21.17
CA LEU A 103 -9.34 -9.39 -20.39
C LEU A 103 -8.17 -8.74 -21.14
N PRO A 104 -7.93 -8.98 -22.45
CA PRO A 104 -6.85 -8.32 -23.17
C PRO A 104 -6.93 -6.78 -23.12
N LEU A 105 -8.14 -6.22 -23.26
CA LEU A 105 -8.36 -4.77 -23.16
C LEU A 105 -8.18 -4.27 -21.73
N LEU A 106 -8.68 -5.02 -20.74
CA LEU A 106 -8.55 -4.67 -19.33
C LEU A 106 -7.08 -4.69 -18.87
N ARG A 107 -6.32 -5.72 -19.24
CA ARG A 107 -4.88 -5.86 -18.98
C ARG A 107 -4.11 -4.66 -19.51
N ARG A 108 -4.35 -4.27 -20.76
CA ARG A 108 -3.77 -3.05 -21.36
C ARG A 108 -4.07 -1.81 -20.54
N ARG A 109 -5.32 -1.61 -20.13
CA ARG A 109 -5.74 -0.43 -19.34
C ARG A 109 -5.14 -0.41 -17.93
N PHE A 110 -5.06 -1.56 -17.26
CA PHE A 110 -4.42 -1.65 -15.94
C PHE A 110 -2.92 -1.40 -16.03
N ALA A 111 -2.23 -2.06 -16.95
CA ALA A 111 -0.79 -1.87 -17.19
C ALA A 111 -0.48 -0.41 -17.58
N PHE A 112 -1.27 0.18 -18.48
CA PHE A 112 -1.17 1.58 -18.89
C PHE A 112 -1.17 2.50 -17.66
N ARG A 113 -2.21 2.36 -16.83
CA ARG A 113 -2.46 3.29 -15.74
C ARG A 113 -1.47 3.08 -14.60
N ALA A 114 -1.10 1.83 -14.32
CA ALA A 114 -0.05 1.51 -13.35
C ALA A 114 1.30 2.12 -13.76
N ALA A 115 1.71 1.95 -15.02
CA ALA A 115 2.95 2.53 -15.53
C ALA A 115 2.96 4.06 -15.49
N PHE A 116 1.82 4.69 -15.82
CA PHE A 116 1.69 6.14 -15.79
C PHE A 116 1.80 6.70 -14.36
N LEU A 117 1.07 6.11 -13.41
CA LEU A 117 1.09 6.53 -12.01
C LEU A 117 2.43 6.23 -11.34
N HIS A 118 3.11 5.16 -11.76
CA HIS A 118 4.46 4.87 -11.31
C HIS A 118 5.50 5.86 -11.83
N ASP A 119 5.44 6.28 -13.11
CA ASP A 119 6.35 7.30 -13.65
C ASP A 119 6.23 8.61 -12.85
N ILE A 120 5.00 8.97 -12.47
CA ILE A 120 4.69 10.06 -11.54
C ILE A 120 5.33 9.79 -10.17
N MET A 121 5.07 8.63 -9.57
CA MET A 121 5.65 8.25 -8.27
C MET A 121 7.19 8.27 -8.27
N GLN A 122 7.84 7.92 -9.38
CA GLN A 122 9.30 7.90 -9.48
C GLN A 122 9.93 9.29 -9.29
N ASP A 123 9.22 10.35 -9.68
CA ASP A 123 9.70 11.73 -9.54
C ASP A 123 9.64 12.22 -8.09
N SER A 124 9.00 11.48 -7.16
CA SER A 124 9.04 11.81 -5.73
C SER A 124 10.46 11.70 -5.16
N TRP A 125 11.33 10.89 -5.76
CA TRP A 125 12.68 10.67 -5.27
C TRP A 125 13.57 11.86 -5.56
N SER A 126 14.10 12.48 -4.50
CA SER A 126 14.95 13.66 -4.60
C SER A 126 16.26 13.50 -3.84
N LEU A 127 17.38 13.72 -4.53
CA LEU A 127 18.72 13.79 -3.94
C LEU A 127 19.05 15.19 -3.39
N GLU A 128 18.17 16.18 -3.59
CA GLU A 128 18.43 17.56 -3.20
C GLU A 128 18.56 17.72 -1.68
N PHE A 129 17.81 16.92 -0.92
CA PHE A 129 17.83 16.92 0.53
C PHE A 129 17.92 15.49 1.08
N CYS A 130 18.58 15.35 2.24
CA CYS A 130 18.66 14.13 3.03
C CYS A 130 19.28 12.93 2.29
N GLY A 131 20.19 13.19 1.33
CA GLY A 131 20.90 12.15 0.59
C GLY A 131 20.02 11.25 -0.28
N GLY A 132 18.76 11.61 -0.49
CA GLY A 132 17.75 10.77 -1.13
C GLY A 132 16.42 10.79 -0.37
N GLY A 133 15.54 9.86 -0.73
CA GLY A 133 14.21 9.73 -0.14
C GLY A 133 13.13 10.38 -0.98
N ALA A 134 12.00 9.70 -1.05
CA ALA A 134 10.78 10.13 -1.69
C ALA A 134 10.07 11.20 -0.85
N GLU A 135 9.67 12.28 -1.50
CA GLU A 135 8.87 13.35 -0.93
C GLU A 135 7.39 12.98 -0.97
N TRP A 136 6.64 13.35 0.07
CA TRP A 136 5.21 13.04 0.18
C TRP A 136 4.37 13.78 -0.84
N LYS A 137 4.71 15.03 -1.16
CA LYS A 137 3.95 15.88 -2.09
C LYS A 137 4.83 16.48 -3.17
N ILE A 138 4.20 16.71 -4.31
CA ILE A 138 4.80 17.41 -5.44
C ILE A 138 5.19 18.81 -5.00
N ARG A 139 6.42 19.22 -5.34
CA ARG A 139 6.86 20.61 -5.24
C ARG A 139 6.15 21.44 -6.29
N GLY A 140 4.91 21.85 -6.03
CA GLY A 140 4.27 22.84 -6.88
C GLY A 140 5.11 24.11 -6.87
N ARG A 141 5.69 24.52 -8.00
CA ARG A 141 5.83 25.95 -8.22
C ARG A 141 4.39 26.46 -8.20
N LYS A 142 3.95 27.07 -7.11
CA LYS A 142 2.79 27.95 -7.20
C LYS A 142 3.04 28.81 -8.44
N LEU A 143 2.01 29.03 -9.26
CA LEU A 143 1.98 30.06 -10.31
C LEU A 143 2.08 31.47 -9.68
N SER A 144 3.01 31.62 -8.74
CA SER A 144 3.43 32.84 -8.10
C SER A 144 4.60 33.34 -8.92
N LEU A 145 4.48 34.58 -9.38
CA LEU A 145 5.55 35.35 -10.02
C LEU A 145 6.74 35.62 -9.06
N TRP A 146 6.74 35.04 -7.86
CA TRP A 146 7.78 35.13 -6.85
C TRP A 146 8.31 33.74 -6.50
N PRO A 147 9.61 33.47 -6.73
CA PRO A 147 10.25 32.20 -6.43
C PRO A 147 10.57 32.13 -4.93
N SER A 148 9.55 31.97 -4.08
CA SER A 148 9.76 31.41 -2.75
C SER A 148 9.65 29.90 -2.85
N VAL A 149 10.78 29.22 -2.68
CA VAL A 149 10.79 27.77 -2.43
C VAL A 149 10.13 27.58 -1.06
N ASP A 150 8.89 27.10 -1.04
CA ASP A 150 8.20 26.76 0.21
C ASP A 150 8.80 25.47 0.78
N LEU A 151 9.96 25.62 1.42
CA LEU A 151 10.68 24.51 2.07
C LEU A 151 9.91 23.95 3.28
N GLY A 152 8.89 24.67 3.77
CA GLY A 152 7.96 24.16 4.79
C GLY A 152 7.09 22.99 4.29
N GLY A 153 7.02 22.79 2.98
CA GLY A 153 6.29 21.70 2.33
C GLY A 153 7.08 20.41 2.12
N VAL A 154 8.41 20.39 2.31
CA VAL A 154 9.23 19.19 2.06
C VAL A 154 9.10 18.22 3.24
N TYR A 155 8.29 17.19 3.03
CA TYR A 155 8.06 16.12 4.00
C TYR A 155 8.39 14.78 3.38
N LYS A 156 9.33 14.03 3.96
CA LYS A 156 9.69 12.68 3.52
C LYS A 156 9.15 11.69 4.53
N ASN A 157 8.01 11.08 4.23
CA ASN A 157 7.32 10.18 5.15
C ASN A 157 7.62 8.72 4.85
N SER A 158 7.43 7.87 5.86
CA SER A 158 7.71 6.44 5.77
C SER A 158 6.83 5.76 4.74
N ILE A 159 5.53 6.11 4.68
CA ILE A 159 4.62 5.46 3.74
C ILE A 159 5.02 5.70 2.29
N THR A 160 5.29 6.95 1.87
CA THR A 160 5.66 7.24 0.49
C THR A 160 6.95 6.54 0.10
N ASN A 161 7.90 6.41 1.02
CA ASN A 161 9.16 5.70 0.75
C ASN A 161 8.99 4.18 0.66
N HIS A 162 8.18 3.57 1.54
CA HIS A 162 7.81 2.16 1.41
C HIS A 162 7.10 1.89 0.08
N LEU A 163 6.12 2.74 -0.27
CA LEU A 163 5.39 2.66 -1.52
C LEU A 163 6.34 2.83 -2.72
N TYR A 164 7.27 3.78 -2.68
CA TYR A 164 8.27 3.96 -3.73
C TYR A 164 9.04 2.67 -3.98
N SER A 165 9.60 2.05 -2.93
CA SER A 165 10.36 0.81 -3.06
C SER A 165 9.51 -0.35 -3.56
N ALA A 166 8.32 -0.52 -3.00
CA ALA A 166 7.44 -1.63 -3.35
C ALA A 166 6.85 -1.49 -4.76
N ASN A 167 6.54 -0.27 -5.22
CA ASN A 167 6.05 -0.03 -6.57
C ASN A 167 7.11 -0.39 -7.62
N ASN A 168 8.36 0.05 -7.43
CA ASN A 168 9.45 -0.30 -8.34
C ASN A 168 9.66 -1.82 -8.40
N ALA A 169 9.67 -2.51 -7.25
CA ALA A 169 9.86 -3.95 -7.21
C ALA A 169 8.69 -4.73 -7.83
N GLN A 170 7.44 -4.31 -7.55
CA GLN A 170 6.24 -5.01 -8.03
C GLN A 170 6.07 -4.88 -9.54
N ILE A 171 6.36 -3.71 -10.12
CA ILE A 171 6.31 -3.52 -11.58
C ILE A 171 7.31 -4.43 -12.28
N PHE A 172 8.53 -4.51 -11.77
CA PHE A 172 9.53 -5.42 -12.32
C PHE A 172 9.03 -6.87 -12.25
N ASN A 173 8.46 -7.28 -11.13
CA ASN A 173 7.93 -8.64 -10.97
C ASN A 173 6.73 -8.92 -11.88
N ALA A 174 5.85 -7.95 -12.13
CA ALA A 174 4.77 -8.09 -13.11
C ALA A 174 5.31 -8.38 -14.52
N SER A 175 6.51 -7.90 -14.86
CA SER A 175 7.16 -8.24 -16.13
C SER A 175 7.58 -9.72 -16.22
N LEU A 176 7.88 -10.35 -15.08
CA LEU A 176 8.30 -11.76 -15.00
C LEU A 176 7.13 -12.74 -15.15
N GLU A 177 5.92 -12.33 -14.77
CA GLU A 177 4.74 -13.20 -14.67
C GLU A 177 3.85 -13.24 -15.93
N ARG A 178 4.25 -12.53 -17.00
CA ARG A 178 3.39 -11.98 -18.08
C ARG A 178 2.79 -10.63 -17.63
N PRO A 179 2.94 -9.58 -18.44
CA PRO A 179 2.33 -9.55 -19.78
C PRO A 179 3.28 -9.82 -20.94
N ARG A 180 2.72 -10.19 -22.10
CA ARG A 180 3.47 -10.12 -23.36
C ARG A 180 3.82 -8.64 -23.62
N PRO A 181 5.04 -8.28 -24.06
CA PRO A 181 5.41 -6.89 -24.31
C PRO A 181 4.37 -6.10 -25.15
N ALA A 182 3.72 -6.76 -26.12
CA ALA A 182 2.65 -6.19 -26.96
C ALA A 182 1.35 -5.82 -26.21
N GLU A 183 1.12 -6.34 -25.01
CA GLU A 183 -0.01 -5.98 -24.13
C GLU A 183 0.30 -4.74 -23.27
N ILE A 184 1.57 -4.29 -23.26
CA ILE A 184 2.07 -3.17 -22.45
C ILE A 184 2.48 -1.99 -23.33
N THR A 185 2.96 -2.26 -24.55
CA THR A 185 3.39 -1.24 -25.51
C THR A 185 2.20 -0.72 -26.32
N GLU A 186 1.31 0.06 -25.69
CA GLU A 186 0.38 0.88 -26.45
C GLU A 186 1.16 2.07 -27.04
N VAL A 187 1.14 2.27 -28.36
CA VAL A 187 1.85 3.40 -28.99
C VAL A 187 1.34 4.75 -28.45
N SER A 188 0.07 4.82 -28.07
CA SER A 188 -0.54 5.97 -27.37
C SER A 188 0.10 6.25 -26.00
N LEU A 189 0.57 5.23 -25.27
CA LEU A 189 1.32 5.39 -24.01
C LEU A 189 2.59 6.20 -24.24
N TYR A 190 3.31 5.88 -25.31
CA TYR A 190 4.54 6.57 -25.62
C TYR A 190 4.27 8.06 -25.83
N TYR A 191 3.27 8.41 -26.65
CA TYR A 191 2.94 9.81 -26.93
C TYR A 191 2.37 10.56 -25.72
N ILE A 192 1.48 9.95 -24.92
CA ILE A 192 0.92 10.59 -23.73
C ILE A 192 2.00 10.80 -22.67
N ARG A 193 2.87 9.81 -22.44
CA ARG A 193 3.99 9.95 -21.49
C ARG A 193 5.01 10.95 -21.98
N TRP A 194 5.32 10.93 -23.27
CA TRP A 194 6.21 11.90 -23.89
C TRP A 194 5.67 13.33 -23.73
N PHE A 195 4.39 13.53 -24.06
CA PHE A 195 3.71 14.81 -23.87
C PHE A 195 3.69 15.23 -22.40
N TRP A 196 3.36 14.32 -21.48
CA TRP A 196 3.39 14.57 -20.04
C TRP A 196 4.78 15.04 -19.58
N LYS A 197 5.85 14.33 -19.99
CA LYS A 197 7.24 14.68 -19.63
C LYS A 197 7.68 16.04 -20.17
N LEU A 198 7.08 16.52 -21.26
CA LEU A 198 7.35 17.86 -21.81
C LEU A 198 6.61 18.96 -21.07
N ILE A 199 5.33 18.76 -20.72
CA ILE A 199 4.53 19.80 -20.07
C ILE A 199 4.82 19.92 -18.58
N ARG A 200 5.21 18.82 -17.91
CA ARG A 200 5.35 18.78 -16.45
C ARG A 200 6.33 19.80 -15.85
N PRO A 201 7.47 20.18 -16.46
CA PRO A 201 8.34 21.21 -15.90
C PRO A 201 7.65 22.57 -15.81
N GLY A 202 6.75 22.86 -16.76
CA GLY A 202 5.89 24.05 -16.72
C GLY A 202 4.86 24.03 -15.59
N LEU A 203 4.56 22.84 -15.05
CA LEU A 203 3.65 22.61 -13.93
C LEU A 203 4.37 22.46 -12.58
N GLY A 204 5.68 22.73 -12.52
CA GLY A 204 6.48 22.69 -11.30
C GLY A 204 7.14 21.34 -10.99
N TRP A 205 6.93 20.31 -11.83
CA TRP A 205 7.58 19.01 -11.63
C TRP A 205 9.06 19.01 -12.03
N PRO A 206 9.88 18.12 -11.45
CA PRO A 206 11.26 17.93 -11.89
C PRO A 206 11.35 17.59 -13.39
N ARG A 207 12.42 18.09 -14.03
CA ARG A 207 12.78 17.60 -15.37
C ARG A 207 13.22 16.14 -15.22
N SER A 208 12.68 15.27 -16.06
CA SER A 208 13.16 13.88 -16.18
C SER A 208 13.29 13.49 -17.64
N THR A 209 14.18 12.53 -17.89
CA THR A 209 14.52 12.09 -19.24
C THR A 209 13.35 11.37 -19.90
N VAL A 210 13.10 11.72 -21.16
CA VAL A 210 12.17 10.99 -22.02
C VAL A 210 12.84 9.68 -22.41
N ARG A 211 12.40 8.58 -21.80
CA ARG A 211 12.75 7.22 -22.19
C ARG A 211 11.48 6.38 -22.28
N PRO A 212 11.38 5.47 -23.26
CA PRO A 212 10.39 4.40 -23.21
C PRO A 212 10.49 3.69 -21.87
N PHE A 213 9.35 3.28 -21.33
CA PHE A 213 9.33 2.53 -20.09
C PHE A 213 9.39 1.06 -20.39
N ASP A 214 10.42 0.45 -19.85
CA ASP A 214 10.62 -0.98 -19.89
C ASP A 214 10.24 -1.55 -18.53
N PHE A 215 9.23 -2.41 -18.51
CA PHE A 215 8.80 -3.11 -17.30
C PHE A 215 9.88 -4.09 -16.80
N ALA A 216 10.79 -4.52 -17.67
CA ALA A 216 11.93 -5.35 -17.34
C ALA A 216 13.20 -4.54 -17.02
N ASP A 217 13.09 -3.21 -16.88
CA ASP A 217 14.24 -2.36 -16.55
C ASP A 217 14.81 -2.75 -15.17
N THR A 218 16.03 -3.32 -15.18
CA THR A 218 16.77 -3.67 -13.97
C THR A 218 17.00 -2.47 -13.03
N ASP A 219 16.90 -1.25 -13.56
CA ASP A 219 16.93 -0.01 -12.78
C ASP A 219 15.79 0.06 -11.75
N LEU A 220 14.66 -0.61 -11.98
CA LEU A 220 13.55 -0.72 -11.03
C LEU A 220 13.98 -1.44 -9.75
N ILE A 221 14.69 -2.57 -9.88
CA ILE A 221 15.20 -3.32 -8.73
C ILE A 221 16.26 -2.52 -7.98
N ARG A 222 17.14 -1.83 -8.71
CA ARG A 222 18.13 -0.92 -8.12
C ARG A 222 17.45 0.20 -7.30
N ARG A 223 16.41 0.83 -7.84
CA ARG A 223 15.63 1.89 -7.16
C ARG A 223 14.87 1.36 -5.95
N ALA A 224 14.28 0.18 -6.06
CA ALA A 224 13.59 -0.45 -4.94
C ALA A 224 14.53 -0.69 -3.76
N ARG A 225 15.72 -1.23 -4.04
CA ARG A 225 16.80 -1.40 -3.05
C ARG A 225 17.26 -0.05 -2.48
N GLN A 226 17.54 0.92 -3.35
CA GLN A 226 17.94 2.27 -2.95
C GLN A 226 16.95 2.91 -1.96
N GLY A 227 15.65 2.76 -2.17
CA GLY A 227 14.64 3.28 -1.24
C GLY A 227 14.64 2.58 0.11
N LEU A 228 14.83 1.24 0.15
CA LEU A 228 14.92 0.50 1.41
C LEU A 228 16.20 0.84 2.18
N ASP A 229 17.34 0.96 1.48
CA ASP A 229 18.62 1.32 2.08
C ASP A 229 18.56 2.74 2.67
N TRP A 230 17.92 3.66 1.95
CA TRP A 230 17.69 5.01 2.47
C TRP A 230 16.81 4.99 3.71
N MET A 231 15.71 4.22 3.72
CA MET A 231 14.86 4.08 4.91
C MET A 231 15.64 3.58 6.13
N ALA A 232 16.56 2.63 5.94
CA ALA A 232 17.43 2.12 7.00
C ALA A 232 18.43 3.18 7.50
N GLY A 233 18.94 4.05 6.63
CA GLY A 233 19.88 5.12 6.99
C GLY A 233 19.23 6.41 7.48
N ALA A 234 17.95 6.63 7.19
CA ALA A 234 17.22 7.88 7.41
C ALA A 234 16.82 8.16 8.87
N GLN A 235 17.23 7.31 9.83
CA GLN A 235 16.87 7.41 11.25
C GLN A 235 15.36 7.48 11.51
N LEU A 236 14.56 6.83 10.66
CA LEU A 236 13.09 6.78 10.76
C LEU A 236 12.57 5.70 11.72
N LEU A 237 13.46 4.94 12.34
CA LEU A 237 13.13 3.89 13.30
C LEU A 237 13.28 4.40 14.72
N THR A 238 12.33 4.05 15.58
CA THR A 238 12.49 4.17 17.03
C THR A 238 13.51 3.14 17.55
N ASN A 239 13.92 3.28 18.81
CA ASN A 239 14.75 2.27 19.48
C ASN A 239 14.11 0.87 19.50
N ASP A 240 12.78 0.79 19.42
CA ASP A 240 12.01 -0.46 19.37
C ASP A 240 11.86 -0.99 17.94
N SER A 241 12.58 -0.42 16.96
CA SER A 241 12.51 -0.76 15.54
C SER A 241 11.11 -0.56 14.92
N LEU A 242 10.43 0.52 15.32
CA LEU A 242 9.15 0.94 14.73
C LEU A 242 9.33 2.15 13.83
N TYR A 243 8.71 2.13 12.65
CA TYR A 243 8.74 3.24 11.71
C TYR A 243 7.90 4.41 12.23
N MET A 244 8.57 5.54 12.41
CA MET A 244 7.97 6.85 12.64
C MET A 244 7.29 7.36 11.36
N ASP A 245 6.51 8.43 11.45
CA ASP A 245 5.73 8.93 10.31
C ASP A 245 6.64 9.49 9.22
N GLY A 246 7.72 10.18 9.59
CA GLY A 246 8.63 10.75 8.60
C GLY A 246 9.64 11.73 9.18
N GLN A 247 10.21 12.54 8.30
CA GLN A 247 11.12 13.63 8.63
C GLN A 247 10.80 14.88 7.82
N ARG A 248 10.96 16.04 8.45
CA ARG A 248 10.90 17.37 7.82
C ARG A 248 12.29 17.97 7.77
N LEU A 249 12.43 18.97 6.90
CA LEU A 249 13.61 19.82 6.92
C LEU A 249 13.56 20.78 8.10
N ARG A 250 14.70 20.99 8.76
CA ARG A 250 14.85 21.96 9.85
C ARG A 250 16.06 22.84 9.61
N PHE A 251 15.85 24.15 9.69
CA PHE A 251 16.96 25.10 9.76
C PHE A 251 17.46 25.20 11.18
N VAL A 252 18.77 25.04 11.36
CA VAL A 252 19.44 25.13 12.64
C VAL A 252 20.49 26.23 12.56
N GLN A 253 20.49 27.11 13.56
CA GLN A 253 21.53 28.13 13.73
C GLN A 253 22.10 27.98 15.15
N ASN A 254 23.20 27.21 15.25
CA ASN A 254 23.88 26.96 16.52
C ASN A 254 24.71 28.16 17.00
N ASP A 255 24.99 29.11 16.10
CA ASP A 255 25.77 30.31 16.35
C ASP A 255 25.15 31.48 15.53
N PRO A 256 24.76 32.60 16.15
CA PRO A 256 24.18 33.75 15.45
C PRO A 256 25.08 34.34 14.37
N THR A 257 26.40 34.11 14.44
CA THR A 257 27.39 34.59 13.47
C THR A 257 27.56 33.66 12.27
N LYS A 258 27.04 32.43 12.34
CA LYS A 258 27.11 31.44 11.27
C LYS A 258 25.84 31.44 10.42
N ARG A 259 25.97 30.99 9.17
CA ARG A 259 24.84 30.74 8.29
C ARG A 259 23.97 29.62 8.84
N LEU A 260 22.67 29.70 8.58
CA LEU A 260 21.71 28.64 8.87
C LEU A 260 22.13 27.35 8.15
N GLU A 261 22.19 26.26 8.89
CA GLU A 261 22.42 24.92 8.37
C GLU A 261 21.08 24.21 8.20
N LEU A 262 20.92 23.48 7.09
CA LEU A 262 19.74 22.67 6.84
C LEU A 262 20.00 21.25 7.35
N THR A 263 19.13 20.77 8.22
CA THR A 263 19.19 19.44 8.84
C THR A 263 17.97 18.60 8.46
N CYS A 264 18.16 17.29 8.41
CA CYS A 264 17.13 16.29 8.08
C CYS A 264 16.69 15.48 9.32
N ASP A 265 16.92 16.01 10.52
CA ASP A 265 16.71 15.29 11.77
C ASP A 265 15.39 15.65 12.48
N ALA A 266 14.54 16.49 11.87
CA ALA A 266 13.24 16.82 12.42
C ALA A 266 12.24 15.68 12.16
N THR A 267 12.41 14.60 12.91
CA THR A 267 11.56 13.41 12.88
C THR A 267 10.16 13.72 13.39
N VAL A 268 9.16 13.25 12.66
CA VAL A 268 7.76 13.26 13.05
C VAL A 268 7.46 11.91 13.71
N HIS A 269 7.45 11.88 15.03
CA HIS A 269 7.40 10.66 15.84
C HIS A 269 6.05 9.92 15.86
N GLY A 270 5.09 10.32 15.01
CA GLY A 270 3.81 9.62 14.90
C GLY A 270 4.04 8.15 14.53
N LEU A 271 3.42 7.24 15.28
CA LEU A 271 3.41 5.82 14.93
C LEU A 271 2.05 5.48 14.35
N PHE A 272 2.08 4.82 13.20
CA PHE A 272 0.89 4.36 12.52
C PHE A 272 1.07 2.90 12.11
N THR A 273 0.04 2.10 12.33
CA THR A 273 0.06 0.65 12.07
C THR A 273 0.45 0.33 10.63
N TYR A 274 -0.08 1.09 9.66
CA TYR A 274 0.21 0.88 8.23
C TYR A 274 1.68 1.11 7.81
N ASN A 275 2.43 1.95 8.52
CA ASN A 275 3.83 2.22 8.18
C ASN A 275 4.72 1.01 8.48
N GLN A 276 4.33 0.18 9.47
CA GLN A 276 5.26 -0.79 10.06
C GLN A 276 5.65 -1.93 9.13
N VAL A 277 4.74 -2.30 8.23
CA VAL A 277 4.93 -3.44 7.33
C VAL A 277 4.71 -3.11 5.85
N ALA A 278 4.45 -1.84 5.49
CA ALA A 278 4.31 -1.46 4.08
C ALA A 278 5.57 -1.82 3.24
N GLY A 279 6.74 -1.84 3.89
CA GLY A 279 8.02 -2.22 3.28
C GLY A 279 8.16 -3.70 2.92
N ILE A 280 7.44 -4.62 3.58
CA ILE A 280 7.64 -6.07 3.38
C ILE A 280 7.26 -6.50 1.96
N ARG A 281 6.37 -5.77 1.30
CA ARG A 281 6.05 -5.99 -0.13
C ARG A 281 7.27 -5.76 -1.01
N ALA A 282 8.00 -4.67 -0.80
CA ALA A 282 9.22 -4.39 -1.55
C ALA A 282 10.24 -5.50 -1.32
N ARG A 283 10.40 -5.94 -0.07
CA ARG A 283 11.32 -7.01 0.32
C ARG A 283 11.01 -8.34 -0.37
N ARG A 284 9.73 -8.75 -0.39
CA ARG A 284 9.30 -9.97 -1.10
C ARG A 284 9.61 -9.91 -2.59
N HIS A 285 9.24 -8.82 -3.26
CA HIS A 285 9.48 -8.65 -4.69
C HIS A 285 10.96 -8.49 -5.06
N LEU A 286 11.76 -7.87 -4.19
CA LEU A 286 13.22 -7.81 -4.34
C LEU A 286 13.84 -9.20 -4.21
N SER A 287 13.42 -9.98 -3.21
CA SER A 287 13.84 -11.37 -3.05
C SER A 287 13.51 -12.19 -4.30
N ARG A 288 12.29 -12.06 -4.82
CA ARG A 288 11.88 -12.75 -6.05
C ARG A 288 12.71 -12.38 -7.27
N ALA A 289 13.08 -11.12 -7.40
CA ALA A 289 13.90 -10.65 -8.51
C ALA A 289 15.38 -11.04 -8.41
N SER A 290 15.90 -11.31 -7.21
CA SER A 290 17.35 -11.46 -6.96
C SER A 290 17.77 -12.77 -6.29
N GLY A 291 16.83 -13.56 -5.79
CA GLY A 291 17.10 -14.72 -4.93
C GLY A 291 17.57 -14.36 -3.51
N ASP A 292 17.57 -13.07 -3.12
CA ASP A 292 18.06 -12.64 -1.81
C ASP A 292 17.13 -13.07 -0.67
N THR A 293 17.63 -13.91 0.22
CA THR A 293 16.92 -14.37 1.43
C THR A 293 16.95 -13.33 2.56
N THR A 294 17.92 -12.41 2.54
CA THR A 294 18.06 -11.34 3.56
C THR A 294 16.83 -10.46 3.57
N SER A 295 16.34 -10.08 2.40
CA SER A 295 15.11 -9.31 2.24
C SER A 295 13.91 -9.99 2.94
N ILE A 296 13.75 -11.31 2.82
CA ILE A 296 12.68 -12.05 3.50
C ILE A 296 12.91 -12.10 5.03
N LYS A 297 14.15 -12.31 5.48
CA LYS A 297 14.47 -12.30 6.92
C LYS A 297 14.14 -10.95 7.57
N LEU A 298 14.49 -9.84 6.91
CA LEU A 298 14.14 -8.50 7.37
C LEU A 298 12.61 -8.28 7.37
N GLY A 299 11.88 -8.83 6.39
CA GLY A 299 10.42 -8.79 6.38
C GLY A 299 9.81 -9.49 7.59
N HIS A 300 10.32 -10.67 7.98
CA HIS A 300 9.89 -11.35 9.20
C HIS A 300 10.15 -10.52 10.46
N GLN A 301 11.31 -9.84 10.55
CA GLN A 301 11.63 -8.97 11.67
C GLN A 301 10.66 -7.78 11.78
N GLU A 302 10.30 -7.15 10.66
CA GLU A 302 9.31 -6.06 10.62
C GLU A 302 7.93 -6.52 11.14
N ILE A 303 7.49 -7.74 10.76
CA ILE A 303 6.24 -8.33 11.25
C ILE A 303 6.32 -8.60 12.76
N GLU A 304 7.41 -9.21 13.23
CA GLU A 304 7.60 -9.50 14.65
C GLU A 304 7.66 -8.23 15.51
N ASN A 305 8.27 -7.15 15.00
CA ASN A 305 8.30 -5.86 15.67
C ASN A 305 6.89 -5.26 15.79
N LEU A 306 6.07 -5.32 14.72
CA LEU A 306 4.67 -4.91 14.78
C LEU A 306 3.88 -5.73 15.81
N ILE A 307 4.01 -7.06 15.80
CA ILE A 307 3.34 -7.94 16.76
C ILE A 307 3.75 -7.59 18.19
N ARG A 308 5.04 -7.41 18.46
CA ARG A 308 5.51 -6.97 19.79
C ARG A 308 4.93 -5.62 20.18
N ALA A 309 4.83 -4.70 19.23
CA ALA A 309 4.27 -3.36 19.45
C ALA A 309 2.80 -3.40 19.90
N THR A 310 2.03 -4.41 19.49
CA THR A 310 0.62 -4.57 19.92
C THR A 310 0.46 -5.03 21.37
N TYR A 311 1.52 -5.57 21.99
CA TYR A 311 1.53 -5.91 23.43
C TYR A 311 2.11 -4.80 24.29
N SER A 312 3.04 -4.01 23.74
CA SER A 312 3.77 -2.97 24.49
C SER A 312 2.99 -1.65 24.71
N GLY A 313 1.79 -1.49 24.16
CA GLY A 313 1.05 -0.22 24.21
C GLY A 313 1.44 0.78 23.13
N ARG A 314 2.37 0.44 22.23
CA ARG A 314 2.90 1.34 21.19
C ARG A 314 1.99 1.42 19.97
N LEU A 315 1.47 0.27 19.51
CA LEU A 315 0.58 0.11 18.35
C LEU A 315 -0.55 -0.91 18.63
N GLY A 316 -1.01 -0.93 19.87
CA GLY A 316 -2.00 -1.90 20.32
C GLY A 316 -2.07 -2.08 21.81
N SER A 317 -3.09 -2.80 22.25
CA SER A 317 -3.32 -3.21 23.64
C SER A 317 -3.57 -4.72 23.69
N HIS A 318 -2.90 -5.43 24.60
CA HIS A 318 -3.08 -6.88 24.81
C HIS A 318 -2.99 -7.74 23.54
N GLY A 319 -2.17 -7.33 22.56
CA GLY A 319 -2.02 -8.06 21.30
C GLY A 319 -2.94 -7.59 20.18
N ILE A 320 -3.89 -6.71 20.45
CA ILE A 320 -4.83 -6.15 19.46
C ILE A 320 -4.21 -4.93 18.78
N LEU A 321 -4.27 -4.87 17.45
CA LEU A 321 -3.81 -3.74 16.64
C LEU A 321 -4.64 -2.49 16.92
N GLU A 322 -3.95 -1.41 17.27
CA GLU A 322 -4.57 -0.10 17.49
C GLU A 322 -3.65 1.01 17.00
N ASP A 323 -4.23 2.01 16.37
CA ASP A 323 -3.58 3.29 16.18
C ASP A 323 -3.84 4.17 17.41
N ALA A 324 -2.91 5.06 17.74
CA ALA A 324 -3.01 5.87 18.97
C ALA A 324 -4.30 6.69 19.07
N CYS A 325 -4.97 6.99 17.96
CA CYS A 325 -6.25 7.70 17.93
C CYS A 325 -7.46 6.84 18.33
N ASP A 326 -7.36 5.50 18.28
CA ASP A 326 -8.48 4.60 18.54
C ASP A 326 -8.96 4.71 19.99
N ARG A 327 -8.00 4.64 20.93
CA ARG A 327 -8.24 4.79 22.38
C ARG A 327 -8.85 6.15 22.78
N PHE A 328 -8.74 7.16 21.92
CA PHE A 328 -9.29 8.50 22.15
C PHE A 328 -10.55 8.77 21.32
N GLY A 329 -10.95 7.86 20.44
CA GLY A 329 -12.11 8.02 19.56
C GLY A 329 -11.99 9.21 18.59
N ASN A 330 -10.77 9.66 18.27
CA ASN A 330 -10.52 10.86 17.48
C ASN A 330 -9.80 10.59 16.16
N CYS A 331 -9.80 9.34 15.69
CA CYS A 331 -9.21 8.97 14.41
C CYS A 331 -9.82 9.77 13.26
N THR A 332 -8.96 10.36 12.43
CA THR A 332 -9.37 10.91 11.13
C THR A 332 -9.92 9.78 10.27
N GLN A 333 -10.57 10.16 9.16
CA GLN A 333 -11.07 9.19 8.20
C GLN A 333 -9.97 8.21 7.78
N ASP A 334 -8.82 8.71 7.32
CA ASP A 334 -7.70 7.89 6.85
C ASP A 334 -7.17 6.93 7.91
N MET A 335 -7.07 7.38 9.16
CA MET A 335 -6.55 6.56 10.26
C MET A 335 -7.43 5.34 10.56
N GLN A 336 -8.71 5.37 10.19
CA GLN A 336 -9.63 4.26 10.46
C GLN A 336 -9.34 3.01 9.62
N VAL A 337 -8.62 3.13 8.49
CA VAL A 337 -8.24 1.98 7.66
C VAL A 337 -6.83 1.47 7.94
N PHE A 338 -5.98 2.24 8.65
CA PHE A 338 -4.55 1.94 8.81
C PHE A 338 -4.29 0.53 9.35
N LYS A 339 -4.91 0.14 10.46
CA LYS A 339 -4.76 -1.21 11.04
C LYS A 339 -5.30 -2.34 10.17
N GLY A 340 -6.08 -2.02 9.14
CA GLY A 340 -6.54 -2.96 8.13
C GLY A 340 -5.49 -3.34 7.10
N LEU A 341 -4.45 -2.53 6.89
CA LEU A 341 -3.47 -2.77 5.84
C LEU A 341 -2.41 -3.82 6.23
N PRO A 342 -1.84 -3.81 7.46
CA PRO A 342 -0.83 -4.79 7.86
C PRO A 342 -1.25 -6.26 7.66
N PRO A 343 -2.48 -6.69 8.00
CA PRO A 343 -2.90 -8.07 7.74
C PRO A 343 -2.84 -8.46 6.25
N LEU A 344 -3.22 -7.56 5.34
CA LEU A 344 -3.15 -7.82 3.89
C LEU A 344 -1.71 -7.94 3.41
N ASP A 345 -0.82 -7.05 3.89
CA ASP A 345 0.60 -7.11 3.55
C ASP A 345 1.25 -8.38 4.09
N ILE A 346 0.93 -8.78 5.33
CA ILE A 346 1.41 -10.02 5.96
C ILE A 346 0.92 -11.25 5.20
N LYS A 347 -0.36 -11.29 4.81
CA LYS A 347 -0.93 -12.35 3.97
C LYS A 347 -0.14 -12.51 2.68
N ASN A 348 0.06 -11.42 1.94
CA ASN A 348 0.79 -11.46 0.67
C ASN A 348 2.27 -11.81 0.88
N PHE A 349 2.87 -11.37 1.98
CA PHE A 349 4.24 -11.70 2.33
C PHE A 349 4.43 -13.19 2.57
N CYS A 350 3.45 -13.84 3.22
CA CYS A 350 3.46 -15.25 3.60
C CYS A 350 3.00 -16.23 2.52
N GLU A 351 2.68 -15.76 1.31
CA GLU A 351 2.47 -16.66 0.18
C GLU A 351 3.75 -17.46 -0.15
N PRO A 352 3.65 -18.63 -0.82
CA PRO A 352 4.82 -19.45 -1.13
C PRO A 352 5.96 -18.69 -1.82
N VAL A 353 7.20 -19.03 -1.47
CA VAL A 353 8.45 -18.42 -1.99
C VAL A 353 9.19 -19.41 -2.90
N ASP A 354 8.48 -19.94 -3.90
CA ASP A 354 8.91 -21.07 -4.74
C ASP A 354 10.18 -20.82 -5.57
N TRP A 355 10.64 -19.56 -5.62
CA TRP A 355 11.89 -19.16 -6.27
C TRP A 355 13.13 -19.32 -5.37
N LEU A 356 12.96 -19.68 -4.09
CA LEU A 356 14.04 -19.93 -3.12
C LEU A 356 14.24 -21.43 -2.92
N ASP A 357 15.31 -21.83 -2.25
CA ASP A 357 15.56 -23.25 -1.94
C ASP A 357 14.53 -23.82 -0.95
N LYS A 358 14.40 -25.16 -0.93
CA LYS A 358 13.38 -25.85 -0.13
C LYS A 358 13.55 -25.67 1.37
N ASP A 359 14.79 -25.53 1.85
CA ASP A 359 15.06 -25.35 3.28
C ASP A 359 14.59 -23.97 3.72
N PHE A 360 14.87 -22.94 2.92
CA PHE A 360 14.38 -21.60 3.15
C PHE A 360 12.85 -21.49 3.00
N GLN A 361 12.25 -22.20 2.03
CA GLN A 361 10.78 -22.29 1.93
C GLN A 361 10.16 -22.85 3.22
N ALA A 362 10.75 -23.90 3.80
CA ALA A 362 10.29 -24.48 5.05
C ALA A 362 10.49 -23.53 6.25
N GLU A 363 11.59 -22.78 6.28
CA GLU A 363 11.83 -21.74 7.28
C GLU A 363 10.79 -20.61 7.20
N HIS A 364 10.53 -20.11 5.98
CA HIS A 364 9.53 -19.08 5.72
C HIS A 364 8.13 -19.53 6.16
N LEU A 365 7.73 -20.75 5.76
CA LEU A 365 6.48 -21.39 6.17
C LEU A 365 6.37 -21.45 7.70
N LYS A 366 7.41 -21.94 8.38
CA LYS A 366 7.46 -22.04 9.85
C LYS A 366 7.31 -20.68 10.52
N ASN A 367 7.94 -19.63 10.00
CA ASN A 367 7.80 -18.28 10.56
C ASN A 367 6.39 -17.73 10.34
N CYS A 368 5.83 -17.90 9.14
CA CYS A 368 4.46 -17.49 8.84
C CYS A 368 3.41 -18.21 9.69
N THR A 369 3.58 -19.50 9.99
CA THR A 369 2.70 -20.24 10.92
C THR A 369 2.61 -19.57 12.29
N LYS A 370 3.70 -18.97 12.80
CA LYS A 370 3.70 -18.30 14.12
C LYS A 370 2.75 -17.09 14.16
N TYR A 371 2.50 -16.43 13.03
CA TYR A 371 1.65 -15.24 12.97
C TYR A 371 0.16 -15.58 13.06
N ARG A 372 -0.21 -16.84 12.77
CA ARG A 372 -1.61 -17.29 12.72
C ARG A 372 -2.40 -16.93 13.98
N SER A 373 -1.87 -17.23 15.16
CA SER A 373 -2.57 -16.97 16.42
C SER A 373 -2.84 -15.48 16.64
N TRP A 374 -1.87 -14.62 16.35
CA TRP A 374 -2.04 -13.17 16.45
C TRP A 374 -3.08 -12.63 15.46
N VAL A 375 -3.09 -13.14 14.22
CA VAL A 375 -4.11 -12.82 13.21
C VAL A 375 -5.50 -13.22 13.69
N GLU A 376 -5.67 -14.44 14.22
CA GLU A 376 -6.96 -14.95 14.71
C GLU A 376 -7.50 -14.12 15.89
N VAL A 377 -6.63 -13.72 16.82
CA VAL A 377 -7.00 -12.87 17.96
C VAL A 377 -7.49 -11.50 17.48
N ASN A 378 -6.79 -10.88 16.53
CA ASN A 378 -7.20 -9.61 15.94
C ASN A 378 -8.51 -9.73 15.14
N ALA A 379 -8.73 -10.83 14.43
CA ALA A 379 -9.97 -11.08 13.72
C ALA A 379 -11.17 -11.22 14.67
N LYS A 380 -10.99 -11.92 15.79
CA LYS A 380 -12.01 -12.03 16.85
C LYS A 380 -12.32 -10.67 17.49
N ALA A 381 -11.29 -9.87 17.77
CA ALA A 381 -11.46 -8.53 18.31
C ALA A 381 -12.22 -7.61 17.33
N ALA A 382 -11.86 -7.63 16.05
CA ALA A 382 -12.59 -6.88 15.03
C ALA A 382 -14.07 -7.33 14.94
N LEU A 383 -14.35 -8.64 14.94
CA LEU A 383 -15.71 -9.17 14.95
C LEU A 383 -16.53 -8.73 16.17
N ALA A 384 -15.90 -8.61 17.34
CA ALA A 384 -16.59 -8.18 18.56
C ALA A 384 -17.12 -6.74 18.47
N THR A 385 -16.62 -5.92 17.52
CA THR A 385 -17.10 -4.54 17.31
C THR A 385 -18.32 -4.41 16.40
N VAL A 386 -18.72 -5.51 15.76
CA VAL A 386 -19.79 -5.54 14.76
C VAL A 386 -21.13 -5.19 15.41
N ASP A 387 -21.87 -4.24 14.84
CA ASP A 387 -23.21 -3.88 15.32
C ASP A 387 -24.31 -4.83 14.79
N GLY A 388 -25.55 -4.62 15.26
CA GLY A 388 -26.71 -5.39 14.80
C GLY A 388 -27.04 -5.24 13.30
N SER A 389 -26.35 -4.35 12.57
CA SER A 389 -26.43 -4.22 11.11
C SER A 389 -25.24 -4.82 10.38
N GLY A 390 -24.36 -5.54 11.07
CA GLY A 390 -23.19 -6.19 10.48
C GLY A 390 -22.02 -5.23 10.20
N ARG A 391 -22.00 -4.04 10.80
CA ARG A 391 -20.94 -3.03 10.54
C ARG A 391 -19.84 -3.05 11.58
N PHE A 392 -18.60 -3.20 11.14
CA PHE A 392 -17.40 -3.13 11.97
C PHE A 392 -17.26 -1.75 12.63
N GLY A 393 -16.81 -1.75 13.88
CA GLY A 393 -16.36 -0.56 14.59
C GLY A 393 -14.87 -0.30 14.38
N GLY A 394 -14.47 0.95 14.65
CA GLY A 394 -13.08 1.39 14.50
C GLY A 394 -12.15 0.97 15.62
N TYR A 395 -12.63 0.70 16.84
CA TYR A 395 -11.75 0.41 17.98
C TYR A 395 -11.89 -1.06 18.43
N TRP A 396 -10.95 -1.90 18.03
CA TRP A 396 -10.97 -3.35 18.29
C TRP A 396 -10.56 -3.72 19.72
N GLY A 397 -9.75 -2.89 20.37
CA GLY A 397 -9.31 -3.09 21.75
C GLY A 397 -10.27 -2.57 22.82
N SER A 398 -11.50 -2.17 22.46
CA SER A 398 -12.47 -1.76 23.47
C SER A 398 -12.86 -2.97 24.32
N ASP A 399 -12.36 -3.04 25.55
CA ASP A 399 -12.84 -4.02 26.53
C ASP A 399 -14.36 -3.91 26.65
N SER A 400 -15.07 -5.02 26.44
CA SER A 400 -16.50 -5.15 26.74
C SER A 400 -16.81 -4.89 28.23
N LEU A 401 -15.79 -4.94 29.07
CA LEU A 401 -15.83 -4.69 30.52
C LEU A 401 -15.48 -3.25 30.90
N SER A 402 -14.92 -2.44 29.99
CA SER A 402 -14.74 -1.02 30.26
C SER A 402 -16.08 -0.33 30.03
N ASN A 403 -16.62 0.26 31.09
CA ASN A 403 -17.80 1.11 31.08
C ASN A 403 -17.49 2.45 30.36
N SER A 404 -16.82 2.41 29.20
CA SER A 404 -16.36 3.58 28.47
C SER A 404 -17.30 3.88 27.31
N SER A 405 -17.93 5.03 27.42
CA SER A 405 -18.82 5.72 26.48
C SER A 405 -18.21 6.05 25.11
N LEU A 406 -17.12 5.38 24.69
CA LEU A 406 -16.45 5.63 23.42
C LEU A 406 -17.33 5.11 22.27
N LYS A 407 -17.98 6.04 21.59
CA LYS A 407 -18.80 5.76 20.41
C LYS A 407 -17.94 5.15 19.32
N GLN A 408 -18.19 3.87 19.00
CA GLN A 408 -17.57 3.19 17.85
C GLN A 408 -17.87 3.95 16.56
N THR A 409 -16.82 4.52 15.96
CA THR A 409 -16.91 5.08 14.61
C THR A 409 -17.17 3.96 13.62
N ARG A 410 -18.08 4.20 12.68
CA ARG A 410 -18.44 3.26 11.62
C ARG A 410 -18.44 4.00 10.30
N SER A 411 -17.55 3.58 9.43
CA SER A 411 -17.25 4.17 8.14
C SER A 411 -16.85 3.07 7.16
N ILE A 412 -16.70 3.42 5.89
CA ILE A 412 -16.17 2.48 4.89
C ILE A 412 -14.76 2.01 5.25
N GLU A 413 -13.93 2.88 5.83
CA GLU A 413 -12.57 2.59 6.29
C GLU A 413 -12.56 1.50 7.37
N THR A 414 -13.44 1.62 8.37
CA THR A 414 -13.58 0.60 9.42
C THR A 414 -14.08 -0.74 8.88
N GLN A 415 -14.94 -0.73 7.85
CA GLN A 415 -15.38 -1.97 7.22
C GLN A 415 -14.22 -2.65 6.50
N VAL A 416 -13.48 -1.88 5.69
CA VAL A 416 -12.30 -2.37 4.97
C VAL A 416 -11.29 -2.97 5.94
N ALA A 417 -11.01 -2.30 7.06
CA ALA A 417 -10.10 -2.81 8.07
C ALA A 417 -10.59 -4.11 8.72
N GLY A 418 -11.86 -4.16 9.17
CA GLY A 418 -12.42 -5.34 9.84
C GLY A 418 -12.44 -6.58 8.94
N LEU A 419 -12.61 -6.39 7.63
CA LEU A 419 -12.63 -7.51 6.69
C LEU A 419 -11.26 -7.92 6.21
N ALA A 420 -10.33 -6.97 6.11
CA ALA A 420 -8.95 -7.27 5.81
C ALA A 420 -8.41 -8.29 6.80
N ILE A 421 -8.65 -8.09 8.09
CA ILE A 421 -8.22 -9.04 9.12
C ILE A 421 -9.01 -10.36 9.06
N LEU A 422 -10.31 -10.34 8.73
CA LEU A 422 -11.10 -11.58 8.62
C LEU A 422 -10.71 -12.46 7.44
N LEU A 423 -10.53 -11.86 6.25
CA LEU A 423 -10.07 -12.58 5.07
C LEU A 423 -8.67 -13.14 5.30
N THR A 424 -7.80 -12.33 5.92
CA THR A 424 -6.46 -12.77 6.31
C THR A 424 -6.54 -13.95 7.27
N SER A 425 -7.35 -13.89 8.33
CA SER A 425 -7.53 -14.99 9.28
C SER A 425 -8.08 -16.26 8.64
N SER A 426 -9.04 -16.12 7.72
CA SER A 426 -9.58 -17.24 6.94
C SER A 426 -8.49 -17.90 6.09
N TRP A 427 -7.71 -17.09 5.36
CA TRP A 427 -6.60 -17.58 4.55
C TRP A 427 -5.51 -18.25 5.41
N PHE A 428 -5.12 -17.66 6.54
CA PHE A 428 -4.14 -18.25 7.45
C PHE A 428 -4.61 -19.60 8.00
N SER A 429 -5.89 -19.73 8.34
CA SER A 429 -6.46 -21.00 8.85
C SER A 429 -6.44 -22.13 7.82
N GLN A 430 -6.48 -21.78 6.54
CA GLN A 430 -6.43 -22.74 5.43
C GLN A 430 -5.01 -23.14 5.03
N ASN A 431 -4.02 -22.25 5.25
CA ASN A 431 -2.67 -22.42 4.71
C ASN A 431 -1.61 -22.75 5.77
N PHE A 432 -1.90 -22.56 7.07
CA PHE A 432 -0.97 -22.87 8.15
C PHE A 432 -1.66 -23.67 9.24
N HIS A 433 -1.08 -24.79 9.63
CA HIS A 433 -1.63 -25.73 10.62
C HIS A 433 -0.85 -25.74 11.93
#